data_AF-A0A536AAJ4-F1
#
_entry.id   AF-A0A536AAJ4-F1
#
_cell.length_a   1.000
_cell.length_b   1.000
_cell.length_c   1.000
_cell.angle_alpha   90.00
_cell.angle_beta   90.00
_cell.angle_gamma   90.00
#
_symmetry.space_group_name_H-M   'P 1'
#
loop_
_entity.id
_entity.type
_entity.pdbx_description
1 polymer ?
#
loop_
_entity_poly.entity_id
_entity_poly.type
_entity_poly.pdbx_seq_one_letter_code
_entity_poly.pdbx_strand_id
1 'polypeptide(L)'
;MYRSGSTDTQSHLPGWFFRLLLVIGFACLFVISTTVAASTTYASGRPGGNVTDPVVRAVDVAEPAVVRIITSLGGHLTVHFSQGSSVTFPQGTGNSYPVQLSGSGTFITAHGDILTADHVINPPHDQALSQFLDDQAAKDVAAYINLNARSGSQVSADQIDQELKSGSLQSAPTYDPATSEVFLNTTYTGPLTATDLSSLPFQLHAAVDRIEKESSFEQGDVAIV
;
A
#
# COMPACT_ATOMS: atom_id res chain seq x y z
N MET A 1 -51.29 -3.50 -92.20
CA MET A 1 -50.52 -4.54 -91.48
C MET A 1 -49.49 -3.85 -90.60
N TYR A 2 -49.75 -3.75 -89.29
CA TYR A 2 -48.84 -3.13 -88.33
C TYR A 2 -47.91 -4.20 -87.74
N ARG A 3 -46.60 -3.95 -87.78
CA ARG A 3 -45.56 -4.79 -87.17
C ARG A 3 -45.43 -4.43 -85.69
N SER A 4 -45.64 -5.39 -84.80
CA SER A 4 -45.39 -5.26 -83.36
C SER A 4 -43.91 -5.49 -83.08
N GLY A 5 -43.25 -4.53 -82.43
CA GLY A 5 -41.88 -4.64 -81.93
C GLY A 5 -41.90 -5.12 -80.48
N SER A 6 -41.28 -6.26 -80.23
CA SER A 6 -40.91 -6.72 -78.89
C SER A 6 -39.49 -6.26 -78.61
N THR A 7 -39.30 -5.40 -77.61
CA THR A 7 -37.98 -5.08 -77.04
C THR A 7 -37.83 -5.81 -75.71
N ASP A 8 -37.00 -6.84 -75.71
CA ASP A 8 -36.42 -7.45 -74.51
C ASP A 8 -35.52 -6.44 -73.80
N THR A 9 -35.83 -6.15 -72.54
CA THR A 9 -34.97 -5.36 -71.65
C THR A 9 -34.06 -6.32 -70.87
N GLN A 10 -32.85 -6.57 -71.35
CA GLN A 10 -31.80 -7.18 -70.52
C GLN A 10 -31.13 -6.10 -69.67
N SER A 11 -31.37 -6.14 -68.36
CA SER A 11 -30.71 -5.29 -67.38
C SER A 11 -29.27 -5.76 -67.15
N HIS A 12 -28.33 -5.25 -67.95
CA HIS A 12 -26.90 -5.35 -67.64
C HIS A 12 -26.54 -4.30 -66.60
N LEU A 13 -26.71 -4.62 -65.32
CA LEU A 13 -25.97 -3.89 -64.28
C LEU A 13 -24.49 -4.23 -64.46
N PRO A 14 -23.61 -3.24 -64.71
CA PRO A 14 -22.20 -3.50 -64.98
C PRO A 14 -21.56 -4.18 -63.76
N GLY A 15 -20.88 -5.30 -63.96
CA GLY A 15 -20.29 -6.10 -62.87
C GLY A 15 -19.32 -5.33 -61.96
N TRP A 16 -18.82 -4.18 -62.43
CA TRP A 16 -18.05 -3.24 -61.62
C TRP A 16 -18.88 -2.61 -60.48
N PHE A 17 -20.16 -2.31 -60.70
CA PHE A 17 -21.07 -1.78 -59.68
C PHE A 17 -21.28 -2.78 -58.54
N PHE A 18 -21.42 -4.06 -58.89
CA PHE A 18 -21.59 -5.13 -57.91
C PHE A 18 -20.33 -5.35 -57.08
N ARG A 19 -19.14 -5.28 -57.70
CA ARG A 19 -17.85 -5.34 -57.01
C ARG A 19 -17.64 -4.16 -56.07
N LEU A 20 -18.06 -2.96 -56.49
CA LEU A 20 -17.91 -1.74 -55.70
C LEU A 20 -18.84 -1.75 -54.47
N LEU A 21 -20.09 -2.22 -54.63
CA LEU A 21 -21.01 -2.45 -53.51
C LEU A 21 -20.50 -3.50 -52.51
N LEU A 22 -19.85 -4.56 -53.01
CA LEU A 22 -19.31 -5.63 -52.17
C LEU A 22 -18.09 -5.13 -51.36
N VAL A 23 -17.20 -4.34 -51.95
CA VAL A 23 -16.07 -3.71 -51.24
C VAL A 23 -16.58 -2.72 -50.18
N ILE A 24 -17.59 -1.90 -50.51
CA ILE A 24 -18.21 -0.99 -49.53
C ILE A 24 -18.86 -1.79 -48.40
N GLY A 25 -19.57 -2.88 -48.71
CA GLY A 25 -20.18 -3.76 -47.70
C GLY A 25 -19.16 -4.36 -46.73
N PHE A 26 -18.02 -4.84 -47.25
CA PHE A 26 -16.93 -5.35 -46.42
C PHE A 26 -16.25 -4.24 -45.60
N ALA A 27 -16.06 -3.05 -46.16
CA ALA A 27 -15.54 -1.90 -45.43
C ALA A 27 -16.49 -1.47 -44.29
N CYS A 28 -17.81 -1.43 -44.54
CA CYS A 28 -18.81 -1.13 -43.53
C CYS A 28 -18.85 -2.21 -42.43
N LEU A 29 -18.77 -3.49 -42.79
CA LEU A 29 -18.69 -4.60 -41.81
C LEU A 29 -17.42 -4.53 -40.96
N PHE A 30 -16.30 -4.09 -41.54
CA PHE A 30 -15.03 -3.90 -40.82
C PHE A 30 -15.05 -2.70 -39.86
N VAL A 31 -15.75 -1.62 -40.24
CA VAL A 31 -15.99 -0.47 -39.34
C VAL A 31 -16.96 -0.85 -38.21
N ILE A 32 -18.00 -1.63 -38.51
CA ILE A 32 -18.93 -2.11 -37.47
C ILE A 32 -18.20 -3.06 -36.51
N SER A 33 -17.37 -3.99 -37.01
CA SER A 33 -16.63 -4.93 -36.14
C SER A 33 -15.60 -4.25 -35.23
N THR A 34 -15.03 -3.12 -35.65
CA THR A 34 -14.10 -2.33 -34.81
C THR A 34 -14.81 -1.48 -33.75
N THR A 35 -16.10 -1.19 -33.90
CA THR A 35 -16.88 -0.42 -32.90
C THR A 35 -17.63 -1.28 -31.87
N VAL A 36 -17.78 -2.59 -32.09
CA VAL A 36 -18.62 -3.47 -31.25
C VAL A 36 -17.82 -4.22 -30.16
N ALA A 37 -16.51 -4.03 -30.06
CA ALA A 37 -15.68 -4.60 -29.00
C ALA A 37 -14.87 -3.56 -28.21
N ALA A 38 -15.34 -2.31 -28.15
CA ALA A 38 -14.95 -1.45 -27.04
C ALA A 38 -15.71 -1.91 -25.80
N SER A 39 -15.18 -2.90 -25.11
CA SER A 39 -15.53 -3.15 -23.71
C SER A 39 -15.28 -1.84 -22.98
N THR A 40 -16.34 -1.07 -22.74
CA THR A 40 -16.26 0.00 -21.76
C THR A 40 -16.18 -0.69 -20.41
N THR A 41 -14.95 -0.99 -20.00
CA THR A 41 -14.67 -1.39 -18.62
C THR A 41 -14.84 -0.13 -17.78
N TYR A 42 -16.04 0.07 -17.25
CA TYR A 42 -16.24 0.98 -16.14
C TYR A 42 -15.36 0.48 -14.99
N ALA A 43 -14.72 1.40 -14.27
CA ALA A 43 -14.11 1.08 -13.00
C ALA A 43 -15.15 0.34 -12.14
N SER A 44 -14.85 -0.87 -11.71
CA SER A 44 -15.70 -1.65 -10.81
C SER A 44 -15.93 -0.83 -9.54
N GLY A 45 -17.15 -0.33 -9.37
CA GLY A 45 -17.68 0.30 -8.16
C GLY A 45 -16.67 1.04 -7.29
N ARG A 46 -16.31 2.27 -7.69
CA ARG A 46 -15.84 3.29 -6.75
C ARG A 46 -16.97 3.65 -5.75
N PRO A 47 -16.67 4.23 -4.58
CA PRO A 47 -17.60 4.88 -3.67
C PRO A 47 -18.55 5.74 -4.49
N GLY A 48 -19.84 5.48 -4.29
CA GLY A 48 -20.88 5.81 -5.26
C GLY A 48 -22.10 4.95 -5.04
N GLY A 49 -22.47 4.76 -3.78
CA GLY A 49 -23.72 4.12 -3.40
C GLY A 49 -24.92 5.01 -3.72
N ASN A 50 -26.00 4.89 -2.96
CA ASN A 50 -27.14 5.77 -3.10
C ASN A 50 -26.78 7.22 -2.71
N VAL A 51 -26.31 8.06 -3.64
CA VAL A 51 -25.90 9.47 -3.40
C VAL A 51 -27.02 10.38 -2.88
N THR A 52 -28.26 9.88 -2.84
CA THR A 52 -29.36 10.55 -2.12
C THR A 52 -29.22 10.43 -0.61
N ASP A 53 -28.52 9.40 -0.13
CA ASP A 53 -28.06 9.26 1.25
C ASP A 53 -26.95 10.29 1.52
N PRO A 54 -27.17 11.23 2.45
CA PRO A 54 -26.20 12.28 2.76
C PRO A 54 -24.88 11.73 3.33
N VAL A 55 -24.88 10.58 3.99
CA VAL A 55 -23.67 9.97 4.57
C VAL A 55 -22.79 9.38 3.46
N VAL A 56 -23.40 8.62 2.56
CA VAL A 56 -22.70 8.06 1.39
C VAL A 56 -22.09 9.18 0.55
N ARG A 57 -22.87 10.23 0.27
CA ARG A 57 -22.38 11.39 -0.47
C ARG A 57 -21.21 12.08 0.23
N ALA A 58 -21.21 12.18 1.57
CA ALA A 58 -20.12 12.79 2.30
C ALA A 58 -18.82 11.97 2.20
N VAL A 59 -18.92 10.64 2.30
CA VAL A 59 -17.77 9.73 2.12
C VAL A 59 -17.25 9.81 0.69
N ASP A 60 -18.11 9.71 -0.31
CA ASP A 60 -17.72 9.75 -1.74
C ASP A 60 -16.99 11.05 -2.12
N VAL A 61 -17.32 12.16 -1.45
CA VAL A 61 -16.66 13.47 -1.62
C VAL A 61 -15.32 13.55 -0.90
N ALA A 62 -15.20 12.94 0.28
CA ALA A 62 -14.01 13.06 1.14
C ALA A 62 -12.94 11.99 0.87
N GLU A 63 -13.34 10.77 0.53
CA GLU A 63 -12.46 9.62 0.32
C GLU A 63 -11.31 9.83 -0.70
N PRO A 64 -11.45 10.62 -1.80
CA PRO A 64 -10.32 10.85 -2.71
C PRO A 64 -9.15 11.61 -2.08
N ALA A 65 -9.38 12.36 -1.00
CA ALA A 65 -8.33 13.06 -0.27
C ALA A 65 -7.64 12.18 0.78
N VAL A 66 -8.21 11.02 1.10
CA VAL A 66 -7.69 10.11 2.12
C VAL A 66 -6.52 9.31 1.56
N VAL A 67 -5.46 9.20 2.35
CA VAL A 67 -4.24 8.43 2.02
C VAL A 67 -3.97 7.40 3.09
N ARG A 68 -3.22 6.37 2.73
CA ARG A 68 -2.64 5.42 3.67
C ARG A 68 -1.20 5.81 3.94
N ILE A 69 -0.78 5.77 5.20
CA ILE A 69 0.59 6.07 5.61
C ILE A 69 1.17 4.79 6.22
N ILE A 70 2.38 4.44 5.81
CA ILE A 70 3.16 3.35 6.39
C ILE A 70 4.43 3.93 6.96
N THR A 71 4.63 3.71 8.26
CA THR A 71 5.81 4.17 8.97
C THR A 71 6.64 2.98 9.40
N SER A 72 7.93 3.03 9.14
CA SER A 72 8.88 1.98 9.44
C SER A 72 10.03 2.54 10.27
N LEU A 73 10.43 1.78 11.29
CA LEU A 73 11.59 2.06 12.12
C LEU A 73 12.27 0.74 12.53
N GLY A 74 13.59 0.81 12.73
CA GLY A 74 14.36 -0.32 13.24
C GLY A 74 14.39 -0.32 14.75
N GLY A 75 14.11 -1.45 15.37
CA GLY A 75 14.22 -1.64 16.82
C GLY A 75 15.47 -2.43 17.21
N HIS A 76 16.08 -2.04 18.32
CA HIS A 76 17.26 -2.67 18.89
C HIS A 76 17.07 -2.86 20.39
N LEU A 77 17.49 -4.00 20.92
CA LEU A 77 17.42 -4.29 22.35
C LEU A 77 18.82 -4.51 22.91
N THR A 78 19.27 -3.64 23.82
CA THR A 78 20.52 -3.85 24.55
C THR A 78 20.24 -4.61 25.83
N VAL A 79 20.80 -5.82 25.96
CA VAL A 79 20.65 -6.67 27.15
C VAL A 79 21.91 -6.59 28.01
N HIS A 80 21.72 -6.39 29.32
CA HIS A 80 22.78 -6.29 30.31
C HIS A 80 22.95 -7.63 31.05
N PHE A 81 24.10 -8.27 30.86
CA PHE A 81 24.41 -9.55 31.50
C PHE A 81 25.18 -9.34 32.81
N SER A 82 25.07 -10.32 33.73
CA SER A 82 25.58 -10.28 35.11
C SER A 82 27.11 -10.11 35.26
N GLN A 83 27.88 -10.20 34.17
CA GLN A 83 29.34 -9.96 34.15
C GLN A 83 29.72 -8.55 33.67
N GLY A 84 28.75 -7.63 33.58
CA GLY A 84 28.96 -6.27 33.09
C GLY A 84 29.08 -6.16 31.57
N SER A 85 28.94 -7.27 30.84
CA SER A 85 28.85 -7.26 29.38
C SER A 85 27.45 -6.85 28.95
N SER A 86 27.37 -5.88 28.05
CA SER A 86 26.12 -5.50 27.39
C SER A 86 26.20 -5.89 25.92
N VAL A 87 25.10 -6.38 25.36
CA VAL A 87 25.03 -6.83 23.97
C VAL A 87 23.76 -6.29 23.35
N THR A 88 23.88 -5.68 22.19
CA THR A 88 22.75 -5.17 21.41
C THR A 88 22.30 -6.22 20.40
N PHE A 89 20.99 -6.41 20.33
CA PHE A 89 20.31 -7.35 19.45
C PHE A 89 19.35 -6.60 18.50
N PRO A 90 19.20 -7.05 17.24
CA PRO A 90 19.84 -8.22 16.66
C PRO A 90 21.35 -7.98 16.41
N GLN A 91 22.15 -9.05 16.47
CA GLN A 91 23.59 -8.93 16.24
C GLN A 91 23.90 -8.78 14.74
N GLY A 92 24.93 -7.99 14.43
CA GLY A 92 25.38 -7.71 13.06
C GLY A 92 25.16 -6.25 12.67
N THR A 93 26.08 -5.69 11.89
CA THR A 93 26.05 -4.28 11.49
C THR A 93 24.86 -3.99 10.57
N GLY A 94 24.01 -3.04 10.95
CA GLY A 94 22.86 -2.61 10.15
C GLY A 94 21.63 -3.52 10.26
N ASN A 95 21.63 -4.47 11.18
CA ASN A 95 20.45 -5.28 11.48
C ASN A 95 19.56 -4.57 12.51
N SER A 96 18.25 -4.68 12.35
CA SER A 96 17.26 -4.16 13.29
C SER A 96 16.02 -5.06 13.26
N TYR A 97 15.27 -5.13 14.36
CA TYR A 97 13.93 -5.71 14.32
C TYR A 97 13.00 -4.75 13.58
N PRO A 98 12.35 -5.17 12.48
CA PRO A 98 11.48 -4.29 11.73
C PRO A 98 10.23 -3.98 12.55
N VAL A 99 9.99 -2.69 12.80
CA VAL A 99 8.74 -2.18 13.35
C VAL A 99 8.02 -1.46 12.21
N GLN A 100 6.76 -1.79 12.01
CA GLN A 100 5.92 -1.15 11.00
C GLN A 100 4.57 -0.77 11.61
N LEU A 101 4.18 0.48 11.38
CA LEU A 101 2.86 1.01 11.72
C LEU A 101 2.15 1.44 10.44
N SER A 102 0.83 1.25 10.40
CA SER A 102 -0.01 1.76 9.33
C SER A 102 -1.05 2.70 9.92
N GLY A 103 -1.21 3.85 9.30
CA GLY A 103 -2.26 4.81 9.62
C GLY A 103 -2.88 5.40 8.36
N SER A 104 -3.73 6.40 8.57
CA SER A 104 -4.36 7.17 7.50
C SER A 104 -4.08 8.65 7.67
N GLY A 105 -4.15 9.39 6.57
CA GLY A 105 -4.12 10.84 6.57
C GLY A 105 -5.10 11.39 5.56
N THR A 106 -5.20 12.72 5.48
CA THR A 106 -5.92 13.41 4.42
C THR A 106 -5.11 14.55 3.86
N PHE A 107 -5.10 14.72 2.54
CA PHE A 107 -4.59 15.94 1.93
C PHE A 107 -5.39 17.14 2.47
N ILE A 108 -4.67 18.17 2.90
CA ILE A 108 -5.23 19.45 3.35
C ILE A 108 -4.83 20.62 2.44
N THR A 109 -3.86 20.43 1.55
CA THR A 109 -3.51 21.40 0.52
C THR A 109 -3.30 20.74 -0.85
N ALA A 110 -3.39 21.53 -1.91
CA ALA A 110 -3.07 21.09 -3.27
C ALA A 110 -1.56 20.89 -3.52
N HIS A 111 -0.72 21.24 -2.54
CA HIS A 111 0.75 21.15 -2.66
C HIS A 111 1.29 19.82 -2.14
N GLY A 112 0.44 19.00 -1.51
CA GLY A 112 0.81 17.69 -1.00
C GLY A 112 0.73 17.55 0.51
N ASP A 113 0.44 18.62 1.26
CA ASP A 113 0.43 18.56 2.73
C ASP A 113 -0.69 17.64 3.23
N ILE A 114 -0.35 16.75 4.15
CA ILE A 114 -1.23 15.72 4.71
C ILE A 114 -1.39 15.93 6.21
N LEU A 115 -2.64 16.00 6.66
CA LEU A 115 -2.98 15.93 8.07
C LEU A 115 -3.12 14.48 8.50
N THR A 116 -2.40 14.08 9.55
CA THR A 116 -2.48 12.75 10.16
C THR A 116 -2.28 12.84 11.67
N ALA A 117 -2.31 11.71 12.36
CA ALA A 117 -1.95 11.65 13.77
C ALA A 117 -0.42 11.60 13.94
N ASP A 118 0.08 12.18 15.02
CA ASP A 118 1.53 12.21 15.32
C ASP A 118 2.07 10.79 15.50
N HIS A 119 1.35 9.94 16.25
CA HIS A 119 1.79 8.56 16.44
C HIS A 119 1.88 7.74 15.14
N VAL A 120 1.21 8.16 14.06
CA VAL A 120 1.28 7.46 12.77
C VAL A 120 2.65 7.64 12.12
N ILE A 121 3.26 8.82 12.24
CA ILE A 121 4.57 9.15 11.65
C ILE A 121 5.72 9.10 12.67
N ASN A 122 5.39 9.18 13.95
CA ASN A 122 6.31 9.11 15.08
C ASN A 122 5.75 8.16 16.17
N PRO A 123 5.86 6.83 15.98
CA PRO A 123 5.26 5.86 16.90
C PRO A 123 5.75 6.05 18.34
N PRO A 124 4.86 6.04 19.35
CA PRO A 124 5.28 6.22 20.73
C PRO A 124 6.17 5.06 21.18
N HIS A 125 7.28 5.37 21.83
CA HIS A 125 8.18 4.39 22.43
C HIS A 125 7.66 3.95 23.80
N ASP A 126 6.44 3.42 23.81
CA ASP A 126 5.71 3.02 25.00
C ASP A 126 6.02 1.58 25.44
N GLN A 127 5.30 1.11 26.46
CA GLN A 127 5.44 -0.24 26.98
C GLN A 127 5.06 -1.31 25.95
N ALA A 128 4.08 -1.04 25.08
CA ALA A 128 3.63 -2.01 24.09
C ALA A 128 4.71 -2.21 23.01
N LEU A 129 5.33 -1.13 22.54
CA LEU A 129 6.43 -1.21 21.59
C LEU A 129 7.69 -1.82 22.22
N SER A 130 7.95 -1.55 23.50
CA SER A 130 9.04 -2.19 24.25
C SER A 130 8.82 -3.70 24.37
N GLN A 131 7.59 -4.12 24.70
CA GLN A 131 7.23 -5.53 24.81
C GLN A 131 7.30 -6.26 23.47
N PHE A 132 6.94 -5.60 22.36
CA PHE A 132 7.17 -6.15 21.03
C PHE A 132 8.66 -6.45 20.79
N LEU A 133 9.57 -5.56 21.19
CA LEU A 133 11.01 -5.79 21.05
C LEU A 133 11.50 -6.92 21.94
N ASP A 134 11.01 -7.03 23.18
CA ASP A 134 11.33 -8.15 24.06
C ASP A 134 10.93 -9.50 23.40
N ASP A 135 9.71 -9.57 22.84
CA ASP A 135 9.20 -10.75 22.14
C ASP A 135 10.08 -11.14 20.94
N GLN A 136 10.51 -10.14 20.14
CA GLN A 136 11.36 -10.38 18.97
C GLN A 136 12.78 -10.82 19.37
N ALA A 137 13.35 -10.18 20.39
CA ALA A 137 14.73 -10.38 20.80
C ALA A 137 14.96 -11.67 21.58
N ALA A 138 13.94 -12.19 22.27
CA ALA A 138 14.06 -13.35 23.16
C ALA A 138 14.76 -14.56 22.51
N LYS A 139 14.47 -14.84 21.23
CA LYS A 139 15.11 -15.94 20.47
C LYS A 139 16.60 -15.70 20.24
N ASP A 140 16.98 -14.50 19.86
CA ASP A 140 18.37 -14.14 19.56
C ASP A 140 19.21 -14.09 20.83
N VAL A 141 18.63 -13.56 21.91
CA VAL A 141 19.25 -13.52 23.23
C VAL A 141 19.46 -14.93 23.77
N ALA A 142 18.46 -15.82 23.66
CA ALA A 142 18.61 -17.22 24.05
C ALA A 142 19.70 -17.93 23.23
N ALA A 143 19.74 -17.71 21.91
CA ALA A 143 20.78 -18.25 21.04
C ALA A 143 22.17 -17.75 21.46
N TYR A 144 22.31 -16.46 21.76
CA TYR A 144 23.55 -15.86 22.22
C TYR A 144 24.03 -16.43 23.56
N ILE A 145 23.14 -16.57 24.55
CA ILE A 145 23.48 -17.17 25.85
C ILE A 145 23.95 -18.61 25.64
N ASN A 146 23.21 -19.40 24.86
CA ASN A 146 23.54 -20.81 24.62
C ASN A 146 24.87 -20.98 23.87
N LEU A 147 25.23 -20.06 22.98
CA LEU A 147 26.51 -20.08 22.28
C LEU A 147 27.70 -19.72 23.19
N ASN A 148 27.48 -18.85 24.18
CA ASN A 148 28.53 -18.35 25.07
C ASN A 148 28.57 -19.07 26.44
N ALA A 149 27.63 -19.97 26.71
CA ALA A 149 27.57 -20.73 27.96
C ALA A 149 28.75 -21.71 28.06
N ARG A 150 29.53 -21.61 29.14
CA ARG A 150 30.70 -22.47 29.38
C ARG A 150 30.37 -23.88 29.90
N SER A 151 29.14 -24.10 30.39
CA SER A 151 28.73 -25.38 30.98
C SER A 151 27.22 -25.58 30.95
N GLY A 152 26.71 -26.53 30.14
CA GLY A 152 25.52 -27.37 30.36
C GLY A 152 24.11 -26.76 30.55
N SER A 153 23.97 -25.52 30.96
CA SER A 153 22.67 -24.86 31.16
C SER A 153 22.27 -24.15 29.87
N GLN A 154 21.34 -24.76 29.16
CA GLN A 154 20.68 -24.12 28.03
C GLN A 154 19.45 -23.36 28.51
N VAL A 155 19.23 -22.17 27.95
CA VAL A 155 18.02 -21.37 28.15
C VAL A 155 17.13 -21.46 26.91
N SER A 156 15.82 -21.45 27.10
CA SER A 156 14.85 -21.39 26.00
C SER A 156 14.49 -19.93 25.69
N ALA A 157 13.95 -19.68 24.49
CA ALA A 157 13.42 -18.36 24.14
C ALA A 157 12.29 -17.94 25.09
N ASP A 158 11.39 -18.86 25.47
CA ASP A 158 10.29 -18.56 26.40
C ASP A 158 10.79 -18.16 27.80
N GLN A 159 11.90 -18.76 28.25
CA GLN A 159 12.51 -18.37 29.52
C GLN A 159 13.06 -16.93 29.43
N ILE A 160 13.77 -16.62 28.35
CA ILE A 160 14.33 -15.28 28.15
C ILE A 160 13.23 -14.24 27.98
N ASP A 161 12.16 -14.56 27.25
CA ASP A 161 10.98 -13.71 27.12
C ASP A 161 10.40 -13.34 28.50
N GLN A 162 10.24 -14.32 29.39
CA GLN A 162 9.77 -14.08 30.75
C GLN A 162 10.77 -13.25 31.58
N GLU A 163 12.07 -13.49 31.42
CA GLU A 163 13.10 -12.75 32.14
C GLU A 163 13.19 -11.29 31.68
N LEU A 164 13.03 -11.01 30.38
CA LEU A 164 12.94 -9.66 29.82
C LEU A 164 11.68 -8.94 30.31
N LYS A 165 10.50 -9.56 30.17
CA LYS A 165 9.20 -8.98 30.60
C LYS A 165 9.11 -8.71 32.09
N SER A 166 9.74 -9.56 32.91
CA SER A 166 9.80 -9.37 34.37
C SER A 166 10.85 -8.36 34.81
N GLY A 167 11.74 -7.93 33.90
CA GLY A 167 12.90 -7.10 34.21
C GLY A 167 14.01 -7.83 34.99
N SER A 168 13.91 -9.16 35.14
CA SER A 168 14.95 -9.99 35.76
C SER A 168 16.22 -9.98 34.90
N LEU A 169 16.05 -9.97 33.58
CA LEU A 169 17.10 -9.69 32.62
C LEU A 169 16.95 -8.23 32.19
N GLN A 170 17.86 -7.39 32.67
CA GLN A 170 17.83 -5.95 32.39
C GLN A 170 18.07 -5.69 30.90
N SER A 171 17.19 -4.90 30.29
CA SER A 171 17.28 -4.51 28.89
C SER A 171 16.95 -3.03 28.70
N ALA A 172 17.44 -2.45 27.60
CA ALA A 172 17.16 -1.09 27.18
C ALA A 172 16.83 -1.09 25.67
N PRO A 173 15.58 -0.77 25.27
CA PRO A 173 15.22 -0.63 23.87
C PRO A 173 15.73 0.69 23.30
N THR A 174 16.12 0.67 22.03
CA THR A 174 16.46 1.85 21.23
C THR A 174 15.90 1.70 19.83
N TYR A 175 15.52 2.80 19.21
CA TYR A 175 14.88 2.80 17.89
C TYR A 175 15.61 3.71 16.93
N ASP A 176 15.73 3.27 15.68
CA ASP A 176 16.18 4.09 14.57
C ASP A 176 15.15 5.19 14.26
N PRO A 177 15.55 6.28 13.59
CA PRO A 177 14.61 7.30 13.13
C PRO A 177 13.50 6.69 12.27
N ALA A 178 12.26 7.10 12.54
CA ALA A 178 11.10 6.69 11.76
C ALA A 178 11.18 7.24 10.33
N THR A 179 10.72 6.43 9.37
CA THR A 179 10.55 6.81 7.97
C THR A 179 9.14 6.48 7.53
N SER A 180 8.49 7.39 6.79
CA SER A 180 7.09 7.23 6.40
C SER A 180 6.92 7.31 4.89
N GLU A 181 6.03 6.48 4.37
CA GLU A 181 5.64 6.44 2.96
C GLU A 181 4.12 6.53 2.85
N VAL A 182 3.66 7.44 1.98
CA VAL A 182 2.26 7.73 1.74
C VAL A 182 1.81 7.04 0.46
N PHE A 183 0.68 6.36 0.51
CA PHE A 183 0.06 5.67 -0.62
C PHE A 183 -1.31 6.29 -0.91
N LEU A 184 -1.58 6.55 -2.19
CA LEU A 184 -2.89 6.98 -2.64
C LEU A 184 -3.93 5.88 -2.39
N ASN A 185 -5.15 6.28 -2.01
CA ASN A 185 -6.23 5.32 -1.82
C ASN A 185 -6.55 4.58 -3.13
N THR A 186 -6.48 3.26 -3.06
CA THR A 186 -6.61 2.34 -4.20
C THR A 186 -8.00 2.36 -4.80
N THR A 187 -8.97 2.79 -4.01
CA THR A 187 -10.33 3.07 -4.45
C THR A 187 -10.38 4.05 -5.64
N TYR A 188 -9.46 5.03 -5.71
CA TYR A 188 -9.41 6.01 -6.80
C TYR A 188 -8.36 5.70 -7.86
N THR A 189 -7.36 4.89 -7.57
CA THR A 189 -6.38 4.46 -8.59
C THR A 189 -6.91 3.31 -9.45
N GLY A 190 -8.00 2.65 -9.02
CA GLY A 190 -8.47 1.41 -9.61
C GLY A 190 -7.69 0.19 -9.10
N PRO A 191 -8.08 -1.04 -9.50
CA PRO A 191 -7.41 -2.25 -9.05
C PRO A 191 -5.93 -2.19 -9.41
N LEU A 192 -5.09 -2.31 -8.39
CA LEU A 192 -3.64 -2.32 -8.53
C LEU A 192 -3.22 -3.71 -9.00
N THR A 193 -2.43 -3.78 -10.07
CA THR A 193 -1.86 -5.05 -10.56
C THR A 193 -0.58 -5.46 -9.82
N ALA A 194 -0.20 -4.72 -8.79
CA ALA A 194 0.97 -4.95 -7.96
C ALA A 194 0.71 -6.10 -6.96
N THR A 195 1.70 -6.95 -6.74
CA THR A 195 1.61 -8.10 -5.81
C THR A 195 1.78 -7.70 -4.35
N ASP A 196 2.37 -6.53 -4.11
CA ASP A 196 2.67 -5.95 -2.82
C ASP A 196 2.74 -4.41 -2.95
N LEU A 197 2.77 -3.69 -1.82
CA LEU A 197 2.84 -2.23 -1.83
C LEU A 197 4.15 -1.70 -2.41
N SER A 198 5.25 -2.43 -2.22
CA SER A 198 6.58 -2.08 -2.75
C SER A 198 6.68 -2.13 -4.28
N SER A 199 5.80 -2.89 -4.94
CA SER A 199 5.73 -3.00 -6.40
C SER A 199 4.77 -2.00 -7.04
N LEU A 200 4.23 -1.05 -6.25
CA LEU A 200 3.38 0.00 -6.77
C LEU A 200 4.17 0.98 -7.64
N PRO A 201 3.57 1.47 -8.74
CA PRO A 201 4.15 2.54 -9.52
C PRO A 201 4.43 3.77 -8.64
N PHE A 202 5.59 4.41 -8.84
CA PHE A 202 6.02 5.57 -8.05
C PHE A 202 5.06 6.76 -8.10
N GLN A 203 4.09 6.78 -9.03
CA GLN A 203 3.06 7.80 -9.10
C GLN A 203 1.95 7.60 -8.05
N LEU A 204 1.91 6.45 -7.39
CA LEU A 204 0.86 6.07 -6.44
C LEU A 204 1.33 6.13 -4.98
N HIS A 205 2.60 6.48 -4.76
CA HIS A 205 3.18 6.64 -3.44
C HIS A 205 4.34 7.62 -3.42
N ALA A 206 4.65 8.14 -2.24
CA ALA A 206 5.78 9.04 -2.03
C ALA A 206 6.29 8.93 -0.59
N ALA A 207 7.60 9.09 -0.41
CA ALA A 207 8.18 9.26 0.92
C ALA A 207 7.75 10.62 1.51
N VAL A 208 7.48 10.65 2.81
CA VAL A 208 7.34 11.91 3.56
C VAL A 208 8.68 12.63 3.55
N ASP A 209 8.69 13.88 3.09
CA ASP A 209 9.92 14.67 2.97
C ASP A 209 10.23 15.45 4.25
N ARG A 210 9.21 15.99 4.93
CA ARG A 210 9.37 16.73 6.19
C ARG A 210 8.10 16.72 7.03
N ILE A 211 8.26 17.08 8.30
CA ILE A 211 7.15 17.38 9.21
C ILE A 211 7.02 18.90 9.28
N GLU A 212 5.90 19.44 8.84
CA GLU A 212 5.61 20.87 8.84
C GLU A 212 5.17 21.38 10.21
N LYS A 213 4.39 20.56 10.92
CA LYS A 213 3.87 20.87 12.24
C LYS A 213 3.47 19.60 12.96
N GLU A 214 3.78 19.49 14.24
CA GLU A 214 3.36 18.35 15.06
C GLU A 214 2.94 18.79 16.46
N SER A 215 2.19 17.92 17.11
CA SER A 215 1.88 17.97 18.54
C SER A 215 1.95 16.55 19.07
N SER A 216 2.63 16.36 20.20
CA SER A 216 2.90 15.03 20.74
C SER A 216 1.64 14.22 20.97
N PHE A 217 1.78 12.89 20.99
CA PHE A 217 0.74 11.93 21.39
C PHE A 217 -0.07 12.35 22.64
N GLU A 218 0.59 12.86 23.69
CA GLU A 218 -0.04 13.28 24.95
C GLU A 218 -0.75 14.66 24.89
N GLN A 219 -0.71 15.34 23.74
CA GLN A 219 -1.27 16.68 23.54
C GLN A 219 -2.42 16.64 22.53
N GLY A 220 -2.10 16.85 21.26
CA GLY A 220 -3.07 16.87 20.17
C GLY A 220 -3.01 15.60 19.35
N ASP A 221 -1.88 14.89 19.34
CA ASP A 221 -1.63 13.73 18.48
C ASP A 221 -1.95 14.06 17.01
N VAL A 222 -1.38 15.16 16.53
CA VAL A 222 -1.59 15.68 15.17
C VAL A 222 -0.26 16.03 14.54
N ALA A 223 -0.08 15.62 13.29
CA ALA A 223 1.02 16.03 12.44
C ALA A 223 0.53 16.52 11.06
N ILE A 224 1.23 17.49 10.49
CA ILE A 224 1.17 17.88 9.08
C ILE A 224 2.51 17.47 8.46
N VAL A 225 2.44 16.62 7.43
CA VAL A 225 3.58 16.07 6.69
C VAL A 225 3.48 16.31 5.20
#